data_AF-A0A537ZWG9-F1
#
_entry.id   AF-A0A537ZWG9-F1
#
_cell.length_a   1.000
_cell.length_b   1.000
_cell.length_c   1.000
_cell.angle_alpha   90.00
_cell.angle_beta   90.00
_cell.angle_gamma   90.00
#
_symmetry.space_group_name_H-M   'P 1'
#
loop_
_entity.id
_entity.type
_entity.pdbx_description
1 polymer ?
#
loop_
_entity_poly.entity_id
_entity_poly.type
_entity_poly.pdbx_seq_one_letter_code
_entity_poly.pdbx_strand_id
1 'polypeptide(L)'
;MNPIKPGRWIAGRIDMGVDYIATRRTGVVAIGDAQIMGAYRTSGWPGGHYLWYQLLNGDHRGDYIYVAEKLRKMKPAGTTVDAGQRIAVAKPGWPGTEWGWATRSGQPRAAPCYSEGMKTHSGKEMARFLASLGAEVADKVRDGPDYPTGTRC
;
A
#
# COMPACT_ATOMS: atom_id res chain seq x y z
N MET A 1 11.21 -2.16 -6.36
CA MET A 1 10.82 -1.06 -7.29
C MET A 1 10.12 0.04 -6.49
N ASN A 2 10.42 1.31 -6.74
CA ASN A 2 9.72 2.43 -6.08
C ASN A 2 8.32 2.66 -6.71
N PRO A 3 7.21 2.42 -5.99
CA PRO A 3 5.87 2.65 -6.53
C PRO A 3 5.47 4.15 -6.49
N ILE A 4 6.10 4.95 -5.63
CA ILE A 4 5.79 6.35 -5.40
C ILE A 4 6.86 7.23 -6.05
N LYS A 5 6.75 7.42 -7.37
CA LYS A 5 7.70 8.27 -8.11
C LYS A 5 7.55 9.76 -7.71
N PRO A 6 8.67 10.49 -7.47
CA PRO A 6 8.65 11.92 -7.21
C PRO A 6 7.83 12.71 -8.24
N GLY A 7 7.06 13.70 -7.78
CA GLY A 7 6.23 14.57 -8.62
C GLY A 7 4.96 13.92 -9.20
N ARG A 8 4.70 12.64 -8.93
CA ARG A 8 3.44 11.95 -9.30
C ARG A 8 2.48 11.77 -8.13
N TRP A 9 3.01 11.91 -6.92
CA TRP A 9 2.33 11.64 -5.66
C TRP A 9 2.67 12.75 -4.68
N ILE A 10 1.72 13.06 -3.81
CA ILE A 10 1.90 13.88 -2.63
C ILE A 10 1.78 12.94 -1.44
N ALA A 11 2.83 12.86 -0.62
CA ALA A 11 2.82 12.03 0.58
C ALA A 11 1.81 12.59 1.60
N GLY A 12 1.03 11.70 2.20
CA GLY A 12 0.06 12.01 3.24
C GLY A 12 0.48 11.44 4.60
N ARG A 13 -0.51 11.15 5.45
CA ARG A 13 -0.31 10.67 6.81
C ARG A 13 0.08 9.20 6.84
N ILE A 14 0.55 8.77 8.00
CA ILE A 14 0.59 7.36 8.38
C ILE A 14 -0.67 7.05 9.21
N ASP A 15 -1.39 5.98 8.84
CA ASP A 15 -2.53 5.42 9.58
C ASP A 15 -2.32 3.90 9.78
N MET A 16 -3.17 3.04 9.22
CA MET A 16 -2.91 1.59 9.12
C MET A 16 -1.77 1.29 8.12
N GLY A 17 -1.63 2.17 7.14
CA GLY A 17 -0.63 2.22 6.10
C GLY A 17 -0.14 3.66 5.91
N VAL A 18 0.15 4.04 4.68
CA VAL A 18 0.66 5.36 4.29
C VAL A 18 -0.20 5.93 3.17
N ASP A 19 -0.71 7.14 3.38
CA ASP A 19 -1.53 7.87 2.42
C ASP A 19 -0.69 8.48 1.31
N TYR A 20 -1.22 8.46 0.11
CA TYR A 20 -0.69 9.18 -1.04
C TYR A 20 -1.82 9.74 -1.89
N ILE A 21 -1.66 10.99 -2.32
CA ILE A 21 -2.56 11.62 -3.29
C ILE A 21 -1.84 11.69 -4.64
N ALA A 22 -2.39 11.02 -5.66
CA ALA A 22 -1.86 11.15 -7.01
C ALA A 22 -2.09 12.58 -7.53
N THR A 23 -1.06 13.23 -8.09
CA THR A 23 -1.19 14.60 -8.66
C THR A 23 -1.97 14.61 -9.98
N ARG A 24 -2.01 13.46 -10.66
CA ARG A 24 -2.78 13.19 -11.87
C ARG A 24 -3.15 11.71 -11.91
N ARG A 25 -3.82 11.26 -12.97
CA ARG A 25 -4.02 9.81 -13.17
C ARG A 25 -2.65 9.14 -13.25
N THR A 26 -2.37 8.27 -12.29
CA THR A 26 -1.06 7.62 -12.14
C THR A 26 -1.25 6.11 -12.04
N GLY A 27 -0.35 5.36 -12.69
CA GLY A 27 -0.32 3.90 -12.55
C GLY A 27 0.11 3.51 -11.14
N VAL A 28 -0.68 2.66 -10.50
CA VAL A 28 -0.26 1.91 -9.31
C VAL A 28 0.48 0.69 -9.82
N VAL A 29 1.71 0.49 -9.38
CA VAL A 29 2.59 -0.59 -9.85
C VAL A 29 2.95 -1.53 -8.71
N ALA A 30 3.21 -2.79 -9.04
CA ALA A 30 3.72 -3.76 -8.06
C ALA A 30 5.13 -3.37 -7.59
N ILE A 31 5.39 -3.50 -6.29
CA ILE A 31 6.69 -3.15 -5.68
C ILE A 31 7.78 -4.19 -6.00
N GLY A 32 7.39 -5.46 -6.07
CA GLY A 32 8.20 -6.60 -6.48
C GLY A 32 7.37 -7.51 -7.38
N ASP A 33 7.94 -8.64 -7.77
CA ASP A 33 7.17 -9.66 -8.48
C ASP A 33 6.08 -10.16 -7.53
N ALA A 34 4.86 -10.26 -8.04
CA ALA A 34 3.70 -10.40 -7.18
C ALA A 34 2.59 -11.25 -7.79
N GLN A 35 1.81 -11.89 -6.92
CA GLN A 35 0.51 -12.43 -7.29
C GLN A 35 -0.60 -11.58 -6.68
N ILE A 36 -1.54 -11.11 -7.51
CA ILE A 36 -2.74 -10.43 -7.04
C ILE A 36 -3.60 -11.46 -6.30
N MET A 37 -3.82 -11.23 -5.01
CA MET A 37 -4.58 -12.14 -4.15
C MET A 37 -6.06 -11.81 -4.15
N GLY A 38 -6.39 -10.53 -4.31
CA GLY A 38 -7.77 -10.10 -4.49
C GLY A 38 -7.92 -8.62 -4.81
N ALA A 39 -9.11 -8.28 -5.29
CA ALA A 39 -9.49 -6.91 -5.62
C ALA A 39 -11.00 -6.71 -5.43
N TYR A 40 -11.38 -5.71 -4.63
CA TYR A 40 -12.75 -5.31 -4.39
C TYR A 40 -13.02 -3.96 -5.03
N ARG A 41 -14.12 -3.88 -5.78
CA ARG A 41 -14.63 -2.61 -6.37
C ARG A 41 -15.58 -1.86 -5.44
N THR A 42 -16.06 -2.56 -4.41
CA THR A 42 -16.88 -2.04 -3.33
C THR A 42 -16.34 -2.62 -2.04
N SER A 43 -15.83 -1.77 -1.15
CA SER A 43 -15.27 -2.12 0.16
C SER A 43 -15.70 -1.09 1.19
N GLY A 44 -15.39 -1.33 2.47
CA GLY A 44 -15.62 -0.36 3.55
C GLY A 44 -14.65 0.83 3.54
N TRP A 45 -13.67 0.86 2.62
CA TRP A 45 -12.70 1.95 2.53
C TRP A 45 -13.31 3.19 1.87
N PRO A 46 -12.87 4.41 2.24
CA PRO A 46 -13.22 5.61 1.49
C PRO A 46 -12.89 5.42 0.00
N GLY A 47 -13.79 5.83 -0.90
CA GLY A 47 -13.62 5.61 -2.35
C GLY A 47 -13.88 4.18 -2.84
N GLY A 48 -14.06 3.21 -1.94
CA GLY A 48 -14.69 1.90 -2.17
C GLY A 48 -13.85 0.85 -2.90
N HIS A 49 -12.63 1.15 -3.35
CA HIS A 49 -11.79 0.16 -4.03
C HIS A 49 -10.70 -0.35 -3.10
N TYR A 50 -10.28 -1.60 -3.31
CA TYR A 50 -9.24 -2.23 -2.51
C TYR A 50 -8.58 -3.33 -3.35
N LEU A 51 -7.26 -3.43 -3.32
CA LEU A 51 -6.51 -4.51 -3.97
C LEU A 51 -5.39 -4.94 -3.02
N TRP A 52 -5.12 -6.24 -2.95
CA TRP A 52 -3.93 -6.73 -2.25
C TRP A 52 -3.24 -7.82 -3.04
N TYR A 53 -1.93 -7.95 -2.80
CA TYR A 53 -1.06 -8.87 -3.52
C TYR A 53 0.02 -9.42 -2.59
N GLN A 54 0.52 -10.60 -2.92
CA GLN A 54 1.64 -11.24 -2.24
C GLN A 54 2.93 -11.01 -3.03
N LEU A 55 4.02 -10.64 -2.36
CA LEU A 55 5.35 -10.58 -2.96
C LEU A 55 5.94 -11.98 -3.12
N LEU A 56 6.51 -12.27 -4.28
CA LEU A 56 6.98 -13.61 -4.66
C LEU A 56 8.50 -13.79 -4.49
N ASN A 57 9.25 -12.70 -4.36
CA ASN A 57 10.71 -12.70 -4.25
C ASN A 57 11.25 -11.52 -3.43
N GLY A 58 12.58 -11.50 -3.26
CA GLY A 58 13.29 -10.52 -2.44
C GLY A 58 13.15 -10.75 -0.94
N ASP A 59 13.64 -9.80 -0.14
CA ASP A 59 13.67 -9.91 1.33
C ASP A 59 12.28 -9.87 1.97
N HIS A 60 11.28 -9.35 1.23
CA HIS A 60 9.86 -9.34 1.63
C HIS A 60 9.04 -10.46 0.99
N ARG A 61 9.70 -11.52 0.49
CA ARG A 61 8.99 -12.67 -0.11
C ARG A 61 7.99 -13.25 0.89
N GLY A 62 6.74 -13.37 0.46
CA GLY A 62 5.66 -13.93 1.25
C GLY A 62 4.80 -12.89 1.97
N ASP A 63 5.28 -11.64 2.09
CA ASP A 63 4.52 -10.54 2.65
C ASP A 63 3.38 -10.11 1.72
N TYR A 64 2.32 -9.57 2.31
CA TYR A 64 1.14 -9.11 1.58
C TYR A 64 1.00 -7.59 1.72
N ILE A 65 0.73 -6.93 0.59
CA ILE A 65 0.56 -5.48 0.53
C ILE A 65 -0.83 -5.18 0.00
N TYR A 66 -1.51 -4.22 0.63
CA TYR A 66 -2.72 -3.63 0.09
C TYR A 66 -2.50 -2.24 -0.49
N VAL A 67 -3.38 -1.88 -1.42
CA VAL A 67 -3.60 -0.54 -1.90
C VAL A 67 -5.11 -0.28 -1.88
N ALA A 68 -5.53 0.75 -1.18
CA ALA A 68 -6.93 1.07 -0.97
C ALA A 68 -7.36 2.34 -1.72
N GLU A 69 -8.68 2.55 -1.67
CA GLU A 69 -9.40 3.77 -1.96
C GLU A 69 -9.62 4.16 -3.42
N LYS A 70 -8.96 5.21 -3.93
CA LYS A 70 -9.35 5.89 -5.17
C LYS A 70 -8.75 5.24 -6.42
N LEU A 71 -8.95 3.93 -6.54
CA LEU A 71 -8.41 3.09 -7.61
C LEU A 71 -9.39 2.86 -8.76
N ARG A 72 -8.85 2.49 -9.93
CA ARG A 72 -9.57 1.95 -11.11
C ARG A 72 -8.70 0.96 -11.86
N LYS A 73 -9.33 0.22 -12.78
CA LYS A 73 -8.65 -0.73 -13.68
C LYS A 73 -7.72 -1.70 -12.92
N MET A 74 -8.19 -2.15 -11.75
CA MET A 74 -7.47 -3.10 -10.90
C MET A 74 -7.35 -4.43 -11.62
N LYS A 75 -6.17 -5.04 -11.52
CA LYS A 75 -5.95 -6.41 -11.97
C LYS A 75 -6.78 -7.38 -11.12
N PRO A 76 -7.34 -8.44 -11.71
CA PRO A 76 -8.12 -9.43 -10.97
C PRO A 76 -7.21 -10.37 -10.16
N ALA A 77 -7.80 -11.03 -9.16
CA ALA A 77 -7.16 -12.09 -8.39
C ALA A 77 -6.58 -13.19 -9.31
N GLY A 78 -5.48 -13.80 -8.90
CA GLY A 78 -4.75 -14.82 -9.64
C GLY A 78 -3.79 -14.29 -10.71
N THR A 79 -3.79 -12.97 -10.98
CA THR A 79 -2.83 -12.37 -11.92
C THR A 79 -1.42 -12.36 -11.30
N THR A 80 -0.43 -12.92 -11.99
CA THR A 80 0.99 -12.70 -11.68
C THR A 80 1.52 -11.49 -12.44
N VAL A 81 2.33 -10.66 -11.78
CA VAL A 81 2.92 -9.45 -12.34
C VAL A 81 4.37 -9.31 -11.92
N ASP A 82 5.16 -8.68 -12.78
CA ASP A 82 6.55 -8.34 -12.46
C ASP A 82 6.64 -7.01 -11.68
N ALA A 83 7.74 -6.80 -10.98
CA ALA A 83 8.05 -5.53 -10.34
C ALA A 83 7.90 -4.35 -11.32
N GLY A 84 7.16 -3.31 -10.93
CA GLY A 84 6.91 -2.14 -11.76
C GLY A 84 5.78 -2.29 -12.78
N GLN A 85 5.21 -3.49 -12.95
CA GLN A 85 4.04 -3.67 -13.79
C GLN A 85 2.80 -3.04 -13.12
N ARG A 86 1.93 -2.44 -13.95
CA ARG A 86 0.72 -1.76 -13.47
C ARG A 86 -0.34 -2.74 -12.97
N ILE A 87 -0.74 -2.57 -11.71
CA ILE A 87 -1.78 -3.35 -11.03
C ILE A 87 -3.10 -2.59 -10.86
N ALA A 88 -3.06 -1.25 -10.89
CA ALA A 88 -4.24 -0.40 -10.88
C ALA A 88 -3.92 1.01 -11.44
N VAL A 89 -4.91 1.90 -11.41
CA VAL A 89 -4.77 3.33 -11.71
C VAL A 89 -5.34 4.13 -10.56
N ALA A 90 -4.53 4.98 -9.93
CA ALA A 90 -4.98 5.96 -8.94
C ALA A 90 -5.56 7.20 -9.65
N LYS A 91 -6.67 7.73 -9.14
CA LYS A 91 -7.20 9.04 -9.57
C LYS A 91 -6.73 10.15 -8.62
N PRO A 92 -6.58 11.39 -9.11
CA PRO A 92 -6.21 12.51 -8.25
C PRO A 92 -7.34 12.94 -7.31
N GLY A 93 -6.97 13.62 -6.21
CA GLY A 93 -7.86 14.20 -5.19
C GLY A 93 -8.36 13.21 -4.14
N TRP A 94 -9.11 13.69 -3.14
CA TRP A 94 -9.59 12.93 -1.98
C TRP A 94 -10.41 11.67 -2.36
N PRO A 95 -10.29 10.55 -1.63
CA PRO A 95 -9.46 10.35 -0.42
C PRO A 95 -7.96 10.14 -0.71
N GLY A 96 -7.62 9.73 -1.93
CA GLY A 96 -6.25 9.38 -2.30
C GLY A 96 -6.11 7.87 -2.41
N THR A 97 -4.97 7.34 -1.99
CA THR A 97 -4.71 5.91 -1.85
C THR A 97 -3.97 5.67 -0.56
N GLU A 98 -4.32 4.63 0.17
CA GLU A 98 -3.52 4.15 1.30
C GLU A 98 -2.80 2.85 0.93
N TRP A 99 -1.52 2.75 1.27
CA TRP A 99 -0.69 1.56 1.04
C TRP A 99 -0.25 0.98 2.38
N GLY A 100 -0.41 -0.32 2.60
CA GLY A 100 -0.07 -0.92 3.90
C GLY A 100 0.11 -2.43 3.85
N TRP A 101 0.54 -2.99 4.97
CA TRP A 101 0.66 -4.44 5.14
C TRP A 101 -0.71 -5.09 5.29
N ALA A 102 -0.89 -6.24 4.63
CA ALA A 102 -2.11 -7.03 4.70
C ALA A 102 -1.84 -8.42 5.29
N THR A 103 -2.91 -9.10 5.68
CA THR A 103 -2.91 -10.55 5.89
C THR A 103 -3.12 -11.26 4.54
N ARG A 104 -2.96 -12.60 4.54
CA ARG A 104 -3.28 -13.44 3.37
C ARG A 104 -4.72 -13.25 2.87
N SER A 105 -5.67 -13.03 3.79
CA SER A 105 -7.08 -12.79 3.47
C SER A 105 -7.38 -11.36 3.01
N GLY A 106 -6.38 -10.48 2.92
CA GLY A 106 -6.56 -9.09 2.49
C GLY A 106 -7.06 -8.16 3.58
N GLN A 107 -6.99 -8.55 4.85
CA GLN A 107 -7.28 -7.62 5.94
C GLN A 107 -6.05 -6.73 6.17
N PRO A 108 -6.18 -5.40 6.30
CA PRO A 108 -5.07 -4.56 6.76
C PRO A 108 -4.54 -5.09 8.09
N ARG A 109 -3.22 -5.24 8.20
CA ARG A 109 -2.57 -5.85 9.37
C ARG A 109 -2.97 -5.16 10.68
N ALA A 110 -3.07 -3.83 10.68
CA ALA A 110 -3.43 -3.04 11.85
C ALA A 110 -4.95 -2.88 12.09
N ALA A 111 -5.81 -3.35 11.18
CA ALA A 111 -7.26 -3.19 11.32
C ALA A 111 -7.83 -3.62 12.69
N PRO A 112 -7.34 -4.69 13.34
CA PRO A 112 -7.88 -5.12 14.64
C PRO A 112 -7.61 -4.18 15.83
N CYS A 113 -6.69 -3.22 15.71
CA CYS A 113 -6.35 -2.27 16.78
C CYS A 113 -6.46 -0.79 16.35
N TYR A 114 -6.78 -0.53 15.09
CA TYR A 114 -6.80 0.82 14.54
C TYR A 114 -7.97 1.65 15.07
N SER A 115 -7.70 2.93 15.30
CA SER A 115 -8.69 4.00 15.45
C SER A 115 -8.29 5.16 14.54
N GLU A 116 -9.25 5.92 14.03
CA GLU A 116 -8.98 6.98 13.05
C GLU A 116 -7.86 7.95 13.49
N GLY A 117 -6.87 8.17 12.62
CA GLY A 117 -5.70 9.02 12.87
C GLY A 117 -4.57 8.35 13.65
N MET A 118 -4.69 7.06 13.99
CA MET A 118 -3.65 6.32 14.70
C MET A 118 -2.48 5.99 13.77
N LYS A 119 -1.29 6.52 14.06
CA LYS A 119 -0.03 6.13 13.42
C LYS A 119 0.45 4.76 13.92
N THR A 120 -0.14 3.69 13.38
CA THR A 120 0.09 2.30 13.82
C THR A 120 1.54 1.86 13.61
N HIS A 121 1.97 0.79 14.29
CA HIS A 121 3.28 0.18 14.00
C HIS A 121 3.33 -0.36 12.57
N SER A 122 2.25 -0.97 12.08
CA SER A 122 2.18 -1.46 10.69
C SER A 122 2.30 -0.34 9.66
N GLY A 123 1.68 0.81 9.91
CA GLY A 123 1.82 2.00 9.07
C GLY A 123 3.26 2.53 9.05
N LYS A 124 3.93 2.54 10.22
CA LYS A 124 5.35 2.92 10.32
C LYS A 124 6.27 1.93 9.61
N GLU A 125 6.02 0.63 9.73
CA GLU A 125 6.77 -0.41 8.99
C GLU A 125 6.65 -0.19 7.48
N MET A 126 5.42 0.01 6.97
CA MET A 126 5.21 0.30 5.55
C MET A 126 5.89 1.60 5.13
N ALA A 127 5.84 2.63 5.98
CA ALA A 127 6.51 3.89 5.71
C ALA A 127 8.04 3.72 5.58
N ARG A 128 8.67 2.92 6.44
CA ARG A 128 10.11 2.58 6.31
C ARG A 128 10.39 1.83 5.02
N PHE A 129 9.55 0.87 4.66
CA PHE A 129 9.72 0.11 3.43
C PHE A 129 9.61 1.00 2.19
N LEU A 130 8.59 1.85 2.13
CA LEU A 130 8.46 2.80 1.02
C LEU A 130 9.63 3.77 0.98
N ALA A 131 10.09 4.28 2.14
CA ALA A 131 11.26 5.14 2.22
C ALA A 131 12.55 4.44 1.77
N SER A 132 12.77 3.16 2.12
CA SER A 132 13.95 2.39 1.68
C SER A 132 13.96 2.16 0.16
N LEU A 133 12.77 2.16 -0.47
CA LEU A 133 12.60 2.16 -1.92
C LEU A 133 12.75 3.55 -2.55
N GLY A 134 12.99 4.60 -1.76
CA GLY A 134 13.14 5.98 -2.21
C GLY A 134 11.81 6.73 -2.42
N ALA A 135 10.71 6.26 -1.84
CA ALA A 135 9.46 7.02 -1.79
C ALA A 135 9.59 8.19 -0.81
N GLU A 136 8.93 9.31 -1.13
CA GLU A 136 8.73 10.38 -0.17
C GLU A 136 7.69 9.96 0.87
N VAL A 137 7.98 10.15 2.15
CA VAL A 137 7.06 9.91 3.26
C VAL A 137 6.99 11.19 4.09
N ALA A 138 5.78 11.68 4.38
CA ALA A 138 5.62 12.98 5.04
C ALA A 138 6.11 12.96 6.49
N ASP A 139 5.88 11.85 7.19
CA ASP A 139 6.31 11.67 8.58
C ASP A 139 7.75 11.17 8.66
N LYS A 140 8.56 11.78 9.55
CA LYS A 140 9.86 11.22 9.94
C LYS A 140 9.64 9.91 10.71
N VAL A 141 9.97 8.78 10.09
CA VAL A 141 9.90 7.48 10.73
C VAL A 141 11.23 7.19 11.43
N ARG A 142 11.20 6.86 12.72
CA ARG A 142 12.38 6.40 13.47
C ARG A 142 12.83 5.03 12.95
N ASP A 143 14.09 4.69 13.14
CA ASP A 143 14.64 3.37 12.83
C ASP A 143 13.79 2.22 13.42
N GLY A 144 13.77 1.09 12.72
CA GLY A 144 12.98 -0.08 13.07
C GLY A 144 12.74 -0.98 11.86
N PRO A 145 11.98 -2.08 12.03
CA PRO A 145 11.70 -3.01 10.95
C PRO A 145 10.87 -2.35 9.85
N ASP A 146 11.12 -2.74 8.61
CA ASP A 146 10.36 -2.37 7.42
C ASP A 146 9.51 -3.54 6.89
N TYR A 147 9.42 -4.64 7.62
CA TYR A 147 8.58 -5.81 7.31
C TYR A 147 7.51 -6.00 8.41
N PRO A 148 6.39 -6.67 8.11
CA PRO A 148 5.23 -6.75 9.01
C PRO A 148 5.48 -7.66 10.24
N THR A 149 6.09 -7.14 11.29
CA THR A 149 6.52 -7.91 12.47
C THR A 149 5.96 -7.35 13.78
N GLY A 150 6.14 -8.08 14.88
CA GLY A 150 5.82 -7.60 16.24
C GLY A 150 4.36 -7.15 16.43
N THR A 151 4.15 -6.13 17.26
CA THR A 151 2.82 -5.58 17.52
C THR A 151 2.33 -4.75 16.34
N ARG A 152 1.01 -4.70 16.14
CA ARG A 152 0.37 -4.05 14.98
C ARG A 152 0.17 -2.55 15.17
N CYS A 153 -0.09 -2.21 16.41
CA CYS A 153 -0.12 -0.91 17.07
C CYS A 153 0.76 -1.08 18.34
#